data_AF-A0A847L2K6-F1
#
_entry.id   AF-A0A847L2K6-F1
#
_cell.length_a   1.000
_cell.length_b   1.000
_cell.length_c   1.000
_cell.angle_alpha   90.00
_cell.angle_beta   90.00
_cell.angle_gamma   90.00
#
_symmetry.space_group_name_H-M   'P 1'
#
loop_
_entity.id
_entity.type
_entity.pdbx_description
1 polymer ?
#
loop_
_entity_poly.entity_id
_entity_poly.type
_entity_poly.pdbx_seq_one_letter_code
_entity_poly.pdbx_strand_id
1 'polypeptide(L)'
;ERTTLFYANSKYPDQAVDTLAVAAYTKGEFLDIPISPCGACRQVILEVEKRYNHPIRILLYGENETYEIKSIRDLLPLSFDEDFLK
;
A
#
# COMPACT_ATOMS: atom_id res chain seq x y z
N GLU A 1 -0.87 7.11 2.32
CA GLU A 1 -1.09 6.06 1.30
C GLU A 1 -2.42 6.23 0.56
N ARG A 2 -3.58 6.17 1.25
CA ARG A 2 -4.91 6.28 0.59
C ARG A 2 -5.04 7.49 -0.32
N THR A 3 -4.69 8.68 0.16
CA THR A 3 -4.76 9.93 -0.62
C THR A 3 -3.93 9.84 -1.90
N THR A 4 -2.71 9.28 -1.82
CA THR A 4 -1.82 9.09 -2.97
C THR A 4 -2.44 8.15 -4.00
N LEU A 5 -3.00 7.03 -3.57
CA LEU A 5 -3.64 6.06 -4.46
C LEU A 5 -4.92 6.61 -5.10
N PHE A 6 -5.74 7.35 -4.34
CA PHE A 6 -6.92 8.00 -4.89
C PHE A 6 -6.55 9.06 -5.93
N TYR A 7 -5.50 9.84 -5.67
CA TYR A 7 -5.00 10.80 -6.64
C TYR A 7 -4.49 10.11 -7.91
N ALA A 8 -3.67 9.07 -7.78
CA ALA A 8 -3.14 8.31 -8.91
C ALA A 8 -4.27 7.73 -9.77
N ASN A 9 -5.25 7.07 -9.13
CA ASN A 9 -6.41 6.49 -9.82
C ASN A 9 -7.33 7.54 -10.47
N SER A 10 -7.38 8.76 -9.92
CA SER A 10 -8.15 9.85 -10.52
C SER A 10 -7.43 10.48 -11.70
N LYS A 11 -6.09 10.57 -11.66
CA LYS A 11 -5.29 11.19 -12.73
C LYS A 11 -4.94 10.23 -13.86
N TYR A 12 -4.72 8.96 -13.54
CA TYR A 12 -4.30 7.92 -14.47
C TYR A 12 -5.20 6.68 -14.29
N PRO A 13 -6.49 6.76 -14.65
CA PRO A 13 -7.49 5.74 -14.32
C PRO A 13 -7.27 4.38 -15.00
N ASP A 14 -6.45 4.34 -16.05
CA ASP A 14 -6.15 3.16 -16.86
C ASP A 14 -4.71 2.66 -16.65
N GLN A 15 -3.97 3.21 -15.68
CA GLN A 15 -2.61 2.81 -15.37
C GLN A 15 -2.53 2.20 -13.97
N ALA A 16 -2.05 0.96 -13.90
CA ALA A 16 -1.80 0.29 -12.64
C ALA A 16 -0.64 0.96 -11.88
N VAL A 17 -0.77 1.04 -10.57
CA VAL A 17 0.35 1.42 -9.69
C VAL A 17 1.27 0.21 -9.56
N ASP A 18 2.54 0.36 -9.91
CA ASP A 18 3.50 -0.74 -9.82
C ASP A 18 4.14 -0.83 -8.42
N THR A 19 4.57 0.32 -7.89
CA THR A 19 5.28 0.39 -6.61
C THR A 19 4.79 1.58 -5.77
N LEU A 20 4.61 1.36 -4.47
CA LEU A 20 4.29 2.37 -3.46
C LEU A 20 5.41 2.45 -2.42
N ALA A 21 6.09 3.59 -2.33
CA ALA A 21 7.07 3.86 -1.28
C ALA A 21 6.47 4.76 -0.19
N VAL A 22 6.69 4.40 1.07
CA VAL A 22 6.19 5.14 2.24
C VAL A 22 7.35 5.44 3.18
N ALA A 23 7.54 6.71 3.49
CA ALA A 23 8.47 7.18 4.50
C ALA A 23 7.70 8.05 5.50
N ALA A 24 7.88 7.79 6.78
CA ALA A 24 7.33 8.62 7.84
C ALA A 24 8.39 9.60 8.33
N TYR A 25 8.02 10.87 8.39
CA TYR A 25 8.88 11.97 8.84
C TYR A 25 8.17 12.71 9.97
N THR A 26 8.85 12.88 11.09
CA THR A 26 8.31 13.54 12.29
C THR A 26 9.42 14.28 13.01
N LYS A 27 9.11 15.42 13.62
CA LYS A 27 10.05 16.20 14.45
C LYS A 27 11.42 16.55 13.80
N GLY A 28 11.53 16.52 12.48
CA GLY A 28 12.77 16.86 11.78
C GLY A 28 13.60 15.67 11.32
N GLU A 29 13.12 14.45 11.54
CA GLU A 29 13.85 13.20 11.23
C GLU A 29 12.90 12.15 10.62
N PHE A 30 13.48 11.19 9.88
CA PHE A 30 12.74 10.00 9.49
C PHE A 30 12.72 9.00 10.63
N LEU A 31 11.78 8.05 10.59
CA LEU A 31 11.75 7.00 11.60
C LEU A 31 12.93 6.03 11.41
N ASP A 32 13.52 5.58 12.51
CA ASP A 32 14.53 4.52 12.52
C ASP A 32 14.03 3.20 11.91
N ILE A 33 12.80 2.83 12.25
CA ILE A 33 12.14 1.58 11.87
C ILE A 33 10.91 1.93 11.02
N PRO A 34 10.67 1.20 9.91
CA PRO A 34 9.53 1.49 9.04
C PRO A 34 8.18 1.37 9.75
N ILE A 35 7.26 2.29 9.43
CA ILE A 35 5.88 2.21 9.90
C ILE A 35 5.04 1.31 8.98
N SER A 36 4.31 0.37 9.57
CA SER A 36 3.38 -0.46 8.81
C SER A 36 2.11 0.31 8.41
N PRO A 37 1.53 0.06 7.23
CA PRO A 37 0.28 0.69 6.82
C PRO A 37 -0.85 0.30 7.77
N CYS A 38 -1.73 1.24 8.11
CA CYS A 38 -2.90 0.96 8.94
C CYS A 38 -3.96 0.14 8.17
N GLY A 39 -4.91 -0.50 8.88
CA GLY A 39 -5.91 -1.38 8.26
C GLY A 39 -6.70 -0.74 7.11
N ALA A 40 -7.09 0.53 7.25
CA ALA A 40 -7.78 1.26 6.20
C ALA A 40 -6.91 1.48 4.95
N CYS A 41 -5.61 1.75 5.12
CA CYS A 41 -4.70 1.86 3.99
C CYS A 41 -4.49 0.52 3.30
N ARG A 42 -4.35 -0.57 4.07
CA ARG A 42 -4.21 -1.93 3.52
C ARG A 42 -5.41 -2.32 2.66
N GLN A 43 -6.63 -2.03 3.13
CA GLN A 43 -7.86 -2.29 2.37
C GLN A 43 -7.91 -1.51 1.05
N VAL A 44 -7.57 -0.22 1.06
CA VAL A 44 -7.51 0.55 -0.18
C VAL A 44 -6.47 0.00 -1.15
N ILE A 45 -5.27 -0.36 -0.67
CA ILE A 45 -4.25 -0.97 -1.53
C ILE A 45 -4.76 -2.28 -2.13
N LEU A 46 -5.46 -3.11 -1.36
CA LEU A 46 -6.02 -4.39 -1.82
C LEU A 46 -7.04 -4.18 -2.94
N GLU A 47 -7.92 -3.20 -2.80
CA GLU A 47 -8.90 -2.83 -3.83
C GLU A 47 -8.23 -2.31 -5.11
N VAL A 48 -7.13 -1.56 -4.98
CA VAL A 48 -6.36 -1.11 -6.14
C VAL A 48 -5.69 -2.29 -6.86
N GLU A 49 -5.05 -3.20 -6.12
CA GLU A 49 -4.46 -4.42 -6.69
C GLU A 49 -5.51 -5.24 -7.46
N LYS A 50 -6.73 -5.34 -6.93
CA LYS A 50 -7.83 -6.07 -7.58
C LYS A 50 -8.35 -5.36 -8.81
N ARG A 51 -8.62 -4.06 -8.72
CA ARG A 51 -9.12 -3.25 -9.84
C ARG A 51 -8.26 -3.41 -11.10
N TYR A 52 -6.94 -3.41 -10.93
CA TYR A 52 -6.01 -3.52 -12.04
C TYR A 52 -5.48 -4.94 -12.26
N ASN A 53 -5.85 -5.89 -11.40
CA ASN A 53 -5.29 -7.24 -11.35
C ASN A 53 -3.74 -7.23 -11.38
N HIS A 54 -3.13 -6.30 -10.63
CA HIS A 54 -1.68 -6.08 -10.60
C HIS A 54 -1.22 -5.91 -9.14
N PRO A 55 -0.28 -6.73 -8.65
CA PRO A 55 0.25 -6.58 -7.29
C PRO A 55 1.04 -5.28 -7.16
N ILE A 56 0.86 -4.58 -6.04
CA ILE A 56 1.62 -3.36 -5.75
C ILE A 56 2.77 -3.73 -4.83
N ARG A 57 4.00 -3.54 -5.33
CA ARG A 57 5.19 -3.65 -4.48
C ARG A 57 5.19 -2.48 -3.49
N ILE A 58 5.32 -2.76 -2.20
CA ILE A 58 5.31 -1.73 -1.16
C ILE A 58 6.68 -1.69 -0.50
N LEU A 59 7.26 -0.49 -0.45
CA LEU A 59 8.50 -0.20 0.24
C LEU A 59 8.19 0.66 1.45
N LEU A 60 8.50 0.16 2.64
CA LEU A 60 8.35 0.90 3.89
C LEU A 60 9.75 1.30 4.36
N TYR A 61 10.03 2.60 4.34
CA TYR A 61 11.33 3.15 4.68
C TYR A 61 11.46 3.43 6.18
N GLY A 62 12.61 3.07 6.72
CA GLY A 62 13.18 3.55 7.97
C GLY A 62 14.68 3.77 7.80
N GLU A 63 15.30 4.57 8.66
CA GLU A 63 16.73 4.92 8.53
C GLU A 63 17.64 3.70 8.68
N ASN A 64 17.27 2.75 9.56
CA ASN A 64 18.08 1.56 9.82
C ASN A 64 17.73 0.38 8.90
N GLU A 65 16.50 0.33 8.40
CA GLU A 65 16.03 -0.78 7.56
C GLU A 65 14.87 -0.37 6.64
N THR A 66 14.66 -1.13 5.57
CA THR A 66 13.52 -0.97 4.67
C THR A 66 12.82 -2.31 4.52
N TYR A 67 11.51 -2.34 4.77
CA TYR A 67 10.70 -3.51 4.47
C TYR A 67 10.22 -3.48 3.03
N GLU A 68 10.37 -4.60 2.34
CA GLU A 68 9.79 -4.84 1.04
C GLU A 68 8.65 -5.85 1.17
N ILE A 69 7.48 -5.48 0.67
CA ILE A 69 6.29 -6.32 0.62
C ILE A 69 5.90 -6.45 -0.85
N LYS A 70 5.72 -7.68 -1.33
CA LYS A 70 5.45 -7.92 -2.76
C LYS A 70 4.00 -7.64 -3.14
N SER A 71 3.08 -7.87 -2.22
CA SER A 71 1.66 -7.53 -2.35
C SER A 71 1.07 -7.27 -0.97
N ILE A 72 0.07 -6.39 -0.89
CA ILE A 72 -0.60 -6.11 0.39
C ILE A 72 -1.30 -7.34 0.98
N ARG A 73 -1.58 -8.37 0.16
CA ARG A 73 -2.14 -9.66 0.60
C ARG A 73 -1.26 -10.35 1.65
N ASP A 74 0.06 -10.14 1.58
CA ASP A 74 1.01 -10.68 2.57
C ASP A 74 0.79 -10.09 3.98
N LEU A 75 0.14 -8.92 4.07
CA LEU A 75 -0.18 -8.23 5.32
C LEU A 75 -1.64 -8.36 5.76
N LEU A 76 -2.46 -9.12 5.03
CA LEU A 76 -3.89 -9.30 5.26
C LEU A 76 -4.28 -10.78 5.12
N PRO A 77 -3.93 -11.66 6.07
CA PRO A 77 -4.42 -13.02 6.07
C PRO A 77 -5.95 -13.03 6.15
N LEU A 78 -6.59 -13.90 5.38
CA LEU A 78 -8.06 -14.01 5.29
C LEU A 78 -8.74 -12.70 4.89
N SER A 79 -8.11 -11.94 3.98
CA SER A 79 -8.67 -10.69 3.47
C SER A 79 -10.08 -10.92 2.90
N PHE A 80 -11.06 -10.19 3.41
CA PHE A 80 -12.41 -10.18 2.88
C PHE A 80 -12.47 -9.50 1.52
N ASP A 81 -13.28 -10.04 0.62
CA ASP A 81 -13.56 -9.45 -0.69
C ASP A 81 -14.88 -9.85 -1.30
N GLU A 82 -15.15 -9.37 -2.52
CA GLU A 82 -16.39 -9.64 -3.23
C GLU A 82 -16.67 -11.12 -3.46
N ASP A 83 -15.64 -11.99 -3.46
CA ASP A 83 -15.86 -13.43 -3.62
C ASP A 83 -16.56 -14.04 -2.40
N PHE A 84 -16.50 -13.39 -1.22
CA PHE A 84 -17.24 -13.79 -0.02
C PHE A 84 -18.69 -13.30 0.01
N LEU A 85 -19.10 -12.46 -0.94
CA LEU A 85 -20.47 -11.96 -1.07
C LEU A 85 -21.32 -12.78 -2.07
N LYS A 86 -20.74 -13.83 -2.66
CA LYS A 86 -21.39 -14.73 -3.61
C LYS A 86 -22.13 -15.87 -2.92
#